data_AF-A0A936WQ97-F1
#
_entry.id   AF-A0A936WQ97-F1
#
_cell.length_a   1.000
_cell.length_b   1.000
_cell.length_c   1.000
_cell.angle_alpha   90.00
_cell.angle_beta   90.00
_cell.angle_gamma   90.00
#
_symmetry.space_group_name_H-M   'P 1'
#
loop_
_entity.id
_entity.type
_entity.pdbx_description
1 polymer ?
#
loop_
_entity_poly.entity_id
_entity_poly.type
_entity_poly.pdbx_seq_one_letter_code
_entity_poly.pdbx_strand_id
1 'polypeptide(L)'
;MRYLTVVAFGLVFRCPAQVFETRVDSSGYGSAVVVHPIAAEIDTTAQFDRIFGGPTEGAILSFYPNGNARRVEVVVWPDEDGWPDRVVIEWFESGMKSSERMDRGNGTTGYIKRWFENGQLRSYVELLNERIHGRAQEWSETGELLRDEVYRQSKLLRARIRGSKL
;
A
#
# COMPACT_ATOMS: atom_id res chain seq x y z
N MET A 1 -16.72 -10.40 -38.54
CA MET A 1 -15.56 -9.50 -38.36
C MET A 1 -15.92 -8.12 -38.86
N ARG A 2 -16.31 -7.20 -37.97
CA ARG A 2 -16.28 -5.74 -38.15
C ARG A 2 -16.24 -5.12 -36.75
N TYR A 3 -15.42 -4.09 -36.59
CA TYR A 3 -15.14 -3.36 -35.35
C TYR A 3 -16.41 -2.74 -34.76
N LEU A 4 -16.53 -2.71 -33.43
CA LEU A 4 -17.47 -1.83 -32.73
C LEU A 4 -16.69 -0.79 -31.94
N THR A 5 -16.61 0.41 -32.50
CA THR A 5 -16.29 1.65 -31.79
C THR A 5 -17.43 1.96 -30.84
N VAL A 6 -17.15 2.23 -29.56
CA VAL A 6 -18.14 2.85 -28.67
C VAL A 6 -17.53 4.12 -28.07
N VAL A 7 -18.11 5.23 -28.48
CA VAL A 7 -17.91 6.58 -27.96
C VAL A 7 -18.68 6.70 -26.65
N ALA A 8 -18.02 7.21 -25.61
CA ALA A 8 -18.63 7.45 -24.29
C ALA A 8 -19.64 8.60 -24.34
N PHE A 9 -20.79 8.46 -23.68
CA PHE A 9 -21.56 9.54 -23.02
C PHE A 9 -22.72 8.93 -22.20
N GLY A 10 -22.88 9.33 -20.92
CA GLY A 10 -24.16 9.32 -20.20
C GLY A 10 -24.52 8.09 -19.32
N LEU A 11 -24.42 8.29 -18.00
CA LEU A 11 -25.17 7.73 -16.85
C LEU A 11 -25.87 6.32 -16.92
N VAL A 12 -25.43 5.46 -15.98
CA VAL A 12 -26.21 4.64 -14.99
C VAL A 12 -26.77 3.24 -15.36
N PHE A 13 -26.02 2.24 -14.85
CA PHE A 13 -26.29 0.89 -14.30
C PHE A 13 -27.07 -0.21 -15.07
N ARG A 14 -26.37 -1.34 -15.31
CA ARG A 14 -26.64 -2.63 -14.65
C ARG A 14 -25.47 -3.60 -14.85
N CYS A 15 -24.94 -4.13 -13.74
CA CYS A 15 -23.90 -5.17 -13.69
C CYS A 15 -24.36 -6.43 -14.47
N PRO A 16 -23.45 -7.02 -15.26
CA PRO A 16 -22.95 -8.34 -14.89
C PRO A 16 -21.43 -8.34 -14.85
N ALA A 17 -20.87 -9.11 -13.92
CA ALA A 17 -19.44 -9.28 -13.69
C ALA A 17 -18.66 -9.40 -15.02
N GLN A 18 -17.82 -8.42 -15.32
CA GLN A 18 -16.87 -8.49 -16.43
C GLN A 18 -15.48 -8.66 -15.84
N VAL A 19 -14.98 -9.89 -15.95
CA VAL A 19 -13.54 -10.19 -15.89
C VAL A 19 -12.95 -9.70 -17.20
N PHE A 20 -11.99 -8.77 -17.15
CA PHE A 20 -11.21 -8.40 -18.33
C PHE A 20 -9.90 -9.20 -18.32
N GLU A 21 -9.71 -10.03 -19.35
CA GLU A 21 -8.44 -10.70 -19.61
C GLU A 21 -7.36 -9.70 -20.05
N THR A 22 -6.15 -9.90 -19.56
CA THR A 22 -4.96 -9.15 -19.96
C THR A 22 -4.51 -9.56 -21.36
N ARG A 23 -4.20 -8.59 -22.22
CA ARG A 23 -3.34 -8.84 -23.38
C ARG A 23 -1.89 -8.66 -22.95
N VAL A 24 -1.16 -9.75 -22.96
CA VAL A 24 0.30 -9.78 -22.88
C VAL A 24 0.84 -9.32 -24.23
N ASP A 25 1.66 -8.27 -24.26
CA ASP A 25 2.45 -7.96 -25.45
C ASP A 25 3.79 -8.73 -25.45
N SER A 26 4.43 -8.77 -26.61
CA SER A 26 5.62 -9.59 -26.87
C SER A 26 6.89 -9.15 -26.14
N SER A 27 6.82 -8.16 -25.24
CA SER A 27 7.95 -7.71 -24.43
C SER A 27 8.11 -8.48 -23.11
N GLY A 28 7.12 -9.30 -22.74
CA GLY A 28 7.15 -10.11 -21.51
C GLY A 28 6.81 -9.35 -20.22
N TYR A 29 6.47 -8.06 -20.30
CA TYR A 29 6.00 -7.26 -19.17
C TYR A 29 4.49 -7.01 -19.30
N GLY A 30 3.68 -7.90 -18.73
CA GLY A 30 2.23 -7.77 -18.68
C GLY A 30 1.75 -7.26 -17.32
N SER A 31 1.26 -6.02 -17.25
CA SER A 31 0.56 -5.50 -16.08
C SER A 31 -0.88 -6.06 -16.03
N ALA A 32 -1.25 -6.70 -14.91
CA ALA A 32 -2.61 -7.15 -14.66
C ALA A 32 -3.33 -6.17 -13.72
N VAL A 33 -4.31 -5.45 -14.25
CA VAL A 33 -5.21 -4.59 -13.46
C VAL A 33 -6.45 -5.40 -13.12
N VAL A 34 -6.62 -5.76 -11.85
CA VAL A 34 -7.83 -6.45 -11.36
C VAL A 34 -8.76 -5.40 -10.76
N VAL A 35 -9.75 -4.94 -11.54
CA VAL A 35 -10.81 -4.07 -11.05
C VAL A 35 -12.00 -4.94 -10.64
N HIS A 36 -12.18 -5.14 -9.32
CA HIS A 36 -13.42 -5.71 -8.79
C HIS A 36 -14.56 -4.67 -8.92
N PRO A 37 -15.82 -5.06 -9.21
CA PRO A 37 -16.92 -4.12 -9.54
C PRO A 37 -17.29 -3.07 -8.48
N ILE A 38 -16.78 -3.16 -7.24
CA ILE A 38 -16.92 -2.11 -6.22
C ILE A 38 -15.94 -0.94 -6.45
N ALA A 39 -14.85 -1.16 -7.19
CA ALA A 39 -13.88 -0.13 -7.55
C ALA A 39 -14.29 0.70 -8.78
N ALA A 40 -15.44 0.42 -9.40
CA ALA A 40 -15.92 1.17 -10.58
C ALA A 40 -16.30 2.64 -10.28
N GLU A 41 -16.48 3.02 -9.02
CA GLU A 41 -16.67 4.43 -8.61
C GLU A 41 -15.37 5.13 -8.19
N ILE A 42 -14.26 4.40 -8.10
CA ILE A 42 -12.97 4.97 -7.76
C ILE A 42 -12.18 5.03 -9.06
N ASP A 43 -12.04 6.24 -9.61
CA ASP A 43 -11.02 6.56 -10.62
C ASP A 43 -9.65 6.42 -9.95
N THR A 44 -9.25 5.15 -9.77
CA THR A 44 -8.17 4.72 -8.88
C THR A 44 -6.86 5.33 -9.32
N THR A 45 -6.61 5.42 -10.63
CA THR A 45 -5.38 5.96 -11.19
C THR A 45 -5.22 7.45 -10.84
N ALA A 46 -6.25 8.28 -11.03
CA ALA A 46 -6.17 9.72 -10.73
C ALA A 46 -6.13 10.05 -9.23
N GLN A 47 -6.65 9.16 -8.37
CA GLN A 47 -6.55 9.31 -6.92
C GLN A 47 -5.17 8.86 -6.41
N PHE A 48 -4.56 7.83 -7.02
CA PHE A 48 -3.22 7.37 -6.68
C PHE A 48 -2.11 8.31 -7.17
N ASP A 49 -2.22 8.86 -8.38
CA ASP A 49 -1.28 9.86 -8.92
C ASP A 49 -1.19 11.09 -8.00
N ARG A 50 -2.34 11.53 -7.44
CA ARG A 50 -2.40 12.65 -6.47
C ARG A 50 -1.83 12.33 -5.09
N ILE A 51 -1.89 11.07 -4.66
CA ILE A 51 -1.41 10.66 -3.34
C ILE A 51 0.10 10.37 -3.38
N PHE A 52 0.62 9.85 -4.49
CA PHE A 52 1.98 9.31 -4.58
C PHE A 52 2.91 10.06 -5.56
N GLY A 53 2.40 10.97 -6.40
CA GLY A 53 3.22 11.98 -7.06
C GLY A 53 4.09 11.51 -8.23
N GLY A 54 3.68 10.46 -8.97
CA GLY A 54 4.39 9.97 -10.15
C GLY A 54 3.60 8.89 -10.91
N PRO A 55 4.01 8.51 -12.13
CA PRO A 55 3.34 7.50 -12.93
C PRO A 55 3.42 6.13 -12.23
N THR A 56 2.27 5.57 -11.85
CA THR A 56 2.19 4.23 -11.26
C THR A 56 2.09 3.16 -12.35
N GLU A 57 3.00 2.17 -12.37
CA GLU A 57 2.89 1.00 -13.25
C GLU A 57 1.91 -0.03 -12.66
N GLY A 58 0.64 0.34 -12.62
CA GLY A 58 -0.44 -0.51 -12.13
C GLY A 58 -0.43 -0.72 -10.60
N ALA A 59 -1.53 -1.28 -10.12
CA ALA A 59 -1.72 -1.61 -8.72
C ALA A 59 -2.18 -3.07 -8.61
N ILE A 60 -1.54 -3.83 -7.74
CA ILE A 60 -1.99 -5.18 -7.38
C ILE A 60 -3.01 -5.04 -6.27
N LEU A 61 -4.25 -5.43 -6.55
CA LEU A 61 -5.36 -5.39 -5.61
C LEU A 61 -5.78 -6.81 -5.24
N SER A 62 -6.02 -7.04 -3.95
CA SER A 62 -6.70 -8.24 -3.47
C SER A 62 -7.81 -7.86 -2.51
N PHE A 63 -8.86 -8.68 -2.47
CA PHE A 63 -10.07 -8.44 -1.70
C PHE A 63 -10.38 -9.63 -0.79
N TYR A 64 -11.11 -9.37 0.28
CA TYR A 64 -11.74 -10.39 1.10
C TYR A 64 -13.00 -10.95 0.41
N PRO A 65 -13.51 -12.11 0.83
CA PRO A 65 -14.76 -12.67 0.29
C PRO A 65 -15.97 -11.74 0.43
N ASN A 66 -15.96 -10.85 1.42
CA ASN A 66 -17.00 -9.83 1.63
C ASN A 66 -16.91 -8.63 0.67
N GLY A 67 -15.88 -8.59 -0.20
CA GLY A 67 -15.66 -7.50 -1.17
C GLY A 67 -14.81 -6.34 -0.66
N ASN A 68 -14.45 -6.30 0.63
CA ASN A 68 -13.56 -5.27 1.17
C ASN A 68 -12.13 -5.45 0.64
N ALA A 69 -11.43 -4.33 0.44
CA ALA A 69 -10.01 -4.37 0.10
C ALA A 69 -9.24 -5.11 1.20
N ARG A 70 -8.36 -6.02 0.78
CA ARG A 70 -7.45 -6.75 1.65
C ARG A 70 -6.04 -6.19 1.56
N ARG A 71 -5.60 -5.91 0.34
CA ARG A 71 -4.26 -5.38 0.07
C ARG A 71 -4.26 -4.60 -1.23
N VAL A 72 -3.48 -3.53 -1.25
CA VAL A 72 -3.02 -2.84 -2.44
C VAL A 72 -1.50 -2.79 -2.40
N GLU A 73 -0.88 -3.01 -3.53
CA GLU A 73 0.53 -2.77 -3.76
C GLU A 73 0.71 -1.92 -5.01
N VAL A 74 1.47 -0.84 -4.88
CA VAL A 74 1.71 0.15 -5.92
C VAL A 74 3.22 0.31 -6.06
N VAL A 75 3.69 0.31 -7.31
CA VAL A 75 5.08 0.63 -7.67
C VAL A 75 5.08 2.02 -8.31
N VAL A 76 5.89 2.92 -7.75
CA VAL A 76 5.99 4.32 -8.17
C VAL A 76 7.37 4.54 -8.74
N TRP A 77 7.45 4.76 -10.05
CA TRP A 77 8.72 5.01 -10.71
C TRP A 77 9.12 6.49 -10.60
N PRO A 78 10.40 6.79 -10.34
CA PRO A 78 10.90 8.16 -10.44
C PRO A 78 10.88 8.65 -11.89
N ASP A 79 10.85 9.98 -12.07
CA ASP A 79 10.87 10.63 -13.39
C ASP A 79 12.24 10.51 -14.12
N GLU A 80 13.31 10.13 -13.40
CA GLU A 80 14.68 9.96 -13.90
C GLU A 80 15.22 8.54 -13.61
N ASP A 81 16.37 8.17 -14.19
CA ASP A 81 17.05 6.89 -13.94
C ASP A 81 17.22 6.64 -12.42
N GLY A 82 16.40 5.75 -11.88
CA GLY A 82 16.32 5.50 -10.45
C GLY A 82 15.58 4.22 -10.12
N TRP A 83 15.63 3.83 -8.85
CA TRP A 83 14.91 2.66 -8.37
C TRP A 83 13.49 3.06 -7.93
N PRO A 84 12.47 2.25 -8.22
CA PRO A 84 11.09 2.60 -7.91
C PRO A 84 10.79 2.49 -6.41
N ASP A 85 9.94 3.37 -5.91
CA ASP A 85 9.34 3.22 -4.60
C ASP A 85 8.22 2.16 -4.66
N ARG A 86 7.99 1.47 -3.56
CA ARG A 86 6.90 0.50 -3.42
C ARG A 86 6.08 0.81 -2.17
N VAL A 87 4.78 0.96 -2.37
CA VAL A 87 3.80 1.16 -1.30
C VAL A 87 2.93 -0.09 -1.20
N VAL A 88 2.84 -0.67 -0.01
CA VAL A 88 1.91 -1.75 0.30
C VAL A 88 1.01 -1.28 1.42
N ILE A 89 -0.31 -1.34 1.22
CA ILE A 89 -1.30 -1.08 2.26
C ILE A 89 -2.16 -2.32 2.39
N GLU A 90 -2.39 -2.74 3.63
CA GLU A 90 -3.29 -3.84 3.95
C GLU A 90 -4.40 -3.34 4.88
N TRP A 91 -5.53 -4.01 4.80
CA TRP A 91 -6.70 -3.74 5.63
C TRP A 91 -7.13 -5.02 6.34
N PHE A 92 -7.81 -4.88 7.47
CA PHE A 92 -8.58 -5.93 8.10
C PHE A 92 -9.85 -6.21 7.28
N GLU A 93 -10.50 -7.35 7.53
CA GLU A 93 -11.76 -7.69 6.86
C GLU A 93 -12.88 -6.69 7.17
N SER A 94 -12.80 -5.99 8.31
CA SER A 94 -13.65 -4.85 8.68
C SER A 94 -13.49 -3.62 7.80
N GLY A 95 -12.45 -3.56 6.96
CA GLY A 95 -12.12 -2.40 6.13
C GLY A 95 -11.23 -1.37 6.83
N MET A 96 -10.86 -1.58 8.09
CA MET A 96 -9.90 -0.75 8.81
C MET A 96 -8.47 -1.04 8.36
N LYS A 97 -7.63 0.00 8.22
CA LYS A 97 -6.22 -0.19 7.81
C LYS A 97 -5.51 -1.05 8.84
N SER A 98 -4.79 -2.08 8.41
CA SER A 98 -4.04 -2.99 9.27
C SER A 98 -2.53 -2.77 9.19
N SER A 99 -2.02 -2.49 7.98
CA SER A 99 -0.59 -2.26 7.75
C SER A 99 -0.34 -1.29 6.59
N GLU A 100 0.82 -0.65 6.62
CA GLU A 100 1.32 0.24 5.58
C GLU A 100 2.84 0.12 5.58
N ARG A 101 3.38 -0.25 4.43
CA ARG A 101 4.81 -0.35 4.20
C ARG A 101 5.16 0.55 3.02
N MET A 102 6.19 1.35 3.21
CA MET A 102 6.82 2.12 2.14
C MET A 102 8.27 1.66 2.04
N ASP A 103 8.65 1.17 0.89
CA ASP A 103 10.02 0.87 0.52
C ASP A 103 10.47 1.91 -0.52
N ARG A 104 11.58 2.58 -0.28
CA ARG A 104 12.14 3.61 -1.15
C ARG A 104 13.33 3.09 -1.93
N GLY A 105 13.42 3.52 -3.19
CA GLY A 105 14.50 3.15 -4.09
C GLY A 105 14.62 1.63 -4.25
N ASN A 106 15.83 1.08 -4.10
CA ASN A 106 16.08 -0.36 -4.30
C ASN A 106 15.53 -1.28 -3.19
N GLY A 107 14.49 -0.85 -2.48
CA GLY A 107 13.89 -1.61 -1.37
C GLY A 107 14.65 -1.51 -0.05
N THR A 108 15.67 -0.66 0.04
CA THR A 108 16.55 -0.63 1.21
C THR A 108 16.06 0.27 2.31
N THR A 109 15.51 1.44 1.99
CA THR A 109 15.07 2.41 3.01
C THR A 109 13.56 2.41 3.09
N GLY A 110 12.99 2.57 4.27
CA GLY A 110 11.54 2.55 4.35
C GLY A 110 10.98 2.63 5.74
N TYR A 111 9.68 2.37 5.83
CA TYR A 111 9.03 2.19 7.11
C TYR A 111 7.93 1.13 7.04
N ILE A 112 7.58 0.61 8.21
CA ILE A 112 6.40 -0.23 8.42
C ILE A 112 5.57 0.40 9.54
N LYS A 113 4.31 0.67 9.26
CA LYS A 113 3.28 0.99 10.24
C LYS A 113 2.31 -0.17 10.34
N ARG A 114 1.82 -0.43 11.55
CA ARG A 114 0.72 -1.36 11.81
C ARG A 114 -0.28 -0.71 12.73
N TRP A 115 -1.55 -1.06 12.57
CA TRP A 115 -2.64 -0.53 13.36
C TRP A 115 -3.40 -1.65 14.05
N PHE A 116 -4.03 -1.29 15.17
CA PHE A 116 -5.11 -2.08 15.76
C PHE A 116 -6.38 -1.91 14.92
N GLU A 117 -7.32 -2.84 15.06
CA GLU A 117 -8.58 -2.78 14.31
C GLU A 117 -9.45 -1.57 14.68
N ASN A 118 -9.24 -0.99 15.86
CA ASN A 118 -9.84 0.29 16.26
C ASN A 118 -9.24 1.52 15.56
N GLY A 119 -8.28 1.34 14.66
CA GLY A 119 -7.62 2.41 13.90
C GLY A 119 -6.48 3.11 14.63
N GLN A 120 -6.15 2.70 15.86
CA GLN A 120 -5.01 3.26 16.57
C GLN A 120 -3.70 2.63 16.10
N LEU A 121 -2.64 3.44 16.05
CA LEU A 121 -1.32 2.96 15.63
C LEU A 121 -0.80 1.97 16.66
N ARG A 122 -0.41 0.78 16.21
CA ARG A 122 0.16 -0.28 17.04
C ARG A 122 1.68 -0.23 17.07
N SER A 123 2.29 -0.06 15.90
CA SER A 123 3.75 -0.04 15.78
C SER A 123 4.21 0.78 14.59
N TYR A 124 5.41 1.35 14.71
CA TYR A 124 6.12 2.05 13.65
C TYR A 124 7.58 1.63 13.69
N VAL A 125 8.16 1.32 12.53
CA VAL A 125 9.56 0.90 12.42
C VAL A 125 10.17 1.52 11.17
N GLU A 126 11.30 2.20 11.32
CA GLU A 126 12.13 2.67 10.21
C GLU A 126 13.16 1.59 9.80
N LEU A 127 13.38 1.46 8.49
CA LEU A 127 14.25 0.45 7.88
C LEU A 127 15.34 1.12 7.03
N LEU A 128 16.53 0.53 7.07
CA LEU A 128 17.65 0.79 6.16
C LEU A 128 18.36 -0.53 5.83
N ASN A 129 18.50 -0.83 4.54
CA ASN A 129 18.97 -2.11 4.00
C ASN A 129 18.26 -3.32 4.66
N GLU A 130 16.92 -3.28 4.70
CA GLU A 130 16.06 -4.32 5.30
C GLU A 130 16.25 -4.53 6.81
N ARG A 131 17.06 -3.70 7.46
CA ARG A 131 17.36 -3.76 8.90
C ARG A 131 16.75 -2.57 9.61
N ILE A 132 16.41 -2.73 10.88
CA ILE A 132 15.87 -1.63 11.69
C ILE A 132 16.95 -0.55 11.81
N HIS A 133 16.61 0.67 11.42
CA HIS A 133 17.50 1.83 11.49
C HIS A 133 16.66 3.08 11.67
N GLY A 134 16.99 3.88 12.69
CA GLY A 134 16.16 4.99 13.11
C GLY A 134 15.20 4.57 14.21
N ARG A 135 13.97 5.07 14.17
CA ARG A 135 13.00 4.92 15.25
C ARG A 135 12.20 3.63 15.14
N ALA A 136 11.97 3.00 16.29
CA ALA A 136 10.99 1.93 16.46
C ALA A 136 10.09 2.28 17.65
N GLN A 137 8.79 2.26 17.44
CA GLN A 137 7.81 2.64 18.45
C GLN A 137 6.69 1.62 18.51
N GLU A 138 6.16 1.43 19.72
CA GLU A 138 5.01 0.57 19.99
C GLU A 138 4.05 1.27 20.94
N TRP A 139 2.75 1.14 20.66
CA TRP A 139 1.68 1.74 21.44
C TRP A 139 0.69 0.67 21.91
N SER A 140 -0.04 0.96 22.98
CA SER A 140 -1.19 0.18 23.40
C SER A 140 -2.38 0.39 22.47
N GLU A 141 -3.38 -0.47 22.58
CA GLU A 141 -4.67 -0.33 21.91
C GLU A 141 -5.49 0.89 22.39
N THR A 142 -5.05 1.55 23.46
CA THR A 142 -5.59 2.83 23.96
C THR A 142 -4.78 4.05 23.50
N GLY A 143 -3.69 3.84 22.75
CA GLY A 143 -2.89 4.89 22.13
C GLY A 143 -1.74 5.37 23.01
N GLU A 144 -1.50 4.71 24.14
CA GLU A 144 -0.40 5.04 25.04
C GLU A 144 0.91 4.50 24.48
N LEU A 145 1.93 5.35 24.36
CA LEU A 145 3.25 4.95 23.89
C LEU A 145 3.91 4.02 24.94
N LEU A 146 4.14 2.76 24.57
CA LEU A 146 4.73 1.73 25.43
C LEU A 146 6.25 1.69 25.28
N ARG A 147 6.74 1.77 24.04
CA ARG A 147 8.16 1.72 23.71
C ARG A 147 8.52 2.77 22.67
N ASP A 148 9.67 3.40 22.87
CA ASP A 148 10.27 4.36 21.95
C ASP A 148 11.76 4.13 21.91
N GLU A 149 12.22 3.53 20.83
CA GLU A 149 13.57 3.01 20.66
C GLU A 149 14.23 3.63 19.43
N VAL A 150 15.55 3.80 19.51
CA VAL A 150 16.37 4.29 18.40
C VAL A 150 17.45 3.27 18.10
N TYR A 151 17.54 2.87 16.84
CA TYR A 151 18.45 1.86 16.34
C TYR A 151 19.41 2.42 15.29
N ARG A 152 20.58 1.82 15.19
CA ARG A 152 21.49 1.98 14.04
C ARG A 152 21.92 0.60 13.57
N GLN A 153 21.50 0.21 12.37
CA GLN A 153 21.82 -1.10 11.79
C GLN A 153 21.48 -2.25 12.76
N SER A 154 20.25 -2.24 13.28
CA SER A 154 19.73 -3.17 14.29
C SER A 154 20.39 -3.11 15.67
N LYS A 155 21.34 -2.21 15.93
CA LYS A 155 21.89 -1.97 17.27
C LYS A 155 21.05 -0.92 18.01
N LEU A 156 20.49 -1.30 19.16
CA LEU A 156 19.78 -0.38 20.05
C LEU A 156 20.74 0.68 20.61
N LEU A 157 20.40 1.94 20.43
CA LEU A 157 21.16 3.09 20.95
C LEU A 157 20.48 3.70 22.18
N ARG A 158 19.15 3.80 22.14
CA ARG A 158 18.34 4.39 23.21
C ARG A 158 17.00 3.69 23.25
N ALA A 159 16.51 3.44 24.45
CA ALA A 159 15.14 3.00 24.70
C ALA A 159 14.49 3.87 25.78
N ARG A 160 13.22 4.21 25.58
CA ARG A 160 12.32 4.70 26.61
C ARG A 160 11.16 3.72 26.67
N ILE A 161 11.02 3.04 27.80
CA ILE A 161 9.98 2.04 28.03
C ILE A 161 9.05 2.58 29.11
N ARG A 162 7.75 2.49 28.89
CA ARG A 162 6.78 2.89 29.90
C ARG A 162 6.97 2.04 31.16
N GLY A 163 7.04 2.69 32.32
CA GLY A 163 7.19 2.02 33.61
C GLY A 163 8.63 1.68 33.99
N SER A 164 9.63 1.94 33.14
CA SER A 164 11.03 1.87 33.57
C SER A 164 11.35 3.09 34.44
N LYS A 165 11.37 2.93 35.77
CA LYS A 165 12.13 3.83 36.62
C LYS A 165 13.61 3.59 36.28
N LEU A 166 14.28 4.63 35.79
CA LEU A 166 15.74 4.66 35.67
C LEU A 166 16.38 4.65 37.06
#